data_AF-T1ASE1-F1
#
_entry.id   AF-T1ASE1-F1
#
_cell.length_a   1.000
_cell.length_b   1.000
_cell.length_c   1.000
_cell.angle_alpha   90.00
_cell.angle_beta   90.00
_cell.angle_gamma   90.00
#
_symmetry.space_group_name_H-M   'P 1'
#
loop_
_entity.id
_entity.type
_entity.pdbx_description
1 polymer ?
#
loop_
_entity_poly.entity_id
_entity_poly.type
_entity_poly.pdbx_seq_one_letter_code
_entity_poly.pdbx_strand_id
1 'polypeptide(L)'
;ESRRGGCTHLGMNALERTLIEKAGYDNGFENVLGDAPADAVRMASARHRAQVEVRLERDTYHLRILATLAGFADELARSFPAARQADGRFIVQGEAALAALLRRAAALALALPHQALHTYEAAMDAALAALPAAARGTEVERL
;
A
#
# COMPACT_ATOMS: atom_id res chain seq x y z
N GLU A 1 -0.68 33.87 38.68
CA GLU A 1 -0.19 32.87 37.70
C GLU A 1 -1.08 32.87 36.45
N SER A 2 -0.56 33.37 35.31
CA SER A 2 -0.18 32.59 34.12
C SER A 2 -1.16 31.49 33.69
N ARG A 3 -2.18 31.88 32.92
CA ARG A 3 -2.94 30.96 32.05
C ARG A 3 -2.05 30.59 30.85
N ARG A 4 -1.25 29.53 30.96
CA ARG A 4 -0.68 28.88 29.77
C ARG A 4 -1.73 27.94 29.20
N GLY A 5 -2.67 28.53 28.44
CA GLY A 5 -3.44 27.78 27.46
C GLY A 5 -2.49 27.35 26.35
N GLY A 6 -1.88 26.17 26.51
CA GLY A 6 -1.18 25.52 25.42
C GLY A 6 -2.19 25.28 24.31
N CYS A 7 -2.06 26.02 23.22
CA CYS A 7 -2.78 25.74 21.99
C CYS A 7 -2.23 24.39 21.49
N THR A 8 -2.82 23.30 21.94
CA THR A 8 -2.67 22.00 21.29
C THR A 8 -3.20 22.20 19.88
N HIS A 9 -2.30 22.20 18.90
CA HIS A 9 -2.65 22.14 17.50
C HIS A 9 -3.52 20.90 17.28
N LEU A 10 -4.83 21.09 17.25
CA LEU A 10 -5.86 20.04 17.34
C LEU A 10 -6.22 19.45 15.97
N GLY A 11 -5.36 19.62 14.96
CA GLY A 11 -5.52 19.00 13.65
C GLY A 11 -4.47 19.52 12.68
N MET A 12 -3.98 18.66 11.79
CA MET A 12 -2.97 18.96 10.75
C MET A 12 -3.12 20.36 10.13
N ASN A 13 -2.03 21.13 10.08
CA ASN A 13 -2.04 22.46 9.46
C ASN A 13 -1.99 22.37 7.94
N ALA A 14 -2.27 23.48 7.25
CA ALA A 14 -2.31 23.52 5.78
C ALA A 14 -0.98 23.12 5.13
N LEU A 15 0.16 23.55 5.69
CA LEU A 15 1.48 23.19 5.16
C LEU A 15 1.76 21.70 5.30
N GLU A 16 1.51 21.12 6.48
CA GLU A 16 1.66 19.70 6.77
C GLU A 16 0.82 18.85 5.80
N ARG A 17 -0.43 19.27 5.58
CA ARG A 17 -1.32 18.65 4.60
C ARG A 17 -0.74 18.73 3.19
N THR A 18 -0.33 19.91 2.73
CA THR A 18 0.27 20.10 1.41
C THR A 18 1.53 19.25 1.20
N LEU A 19 2.39 19.12 2.22
CA LEU A 19 3.58 18.28 2.13
C LEU A 19 3.23 16.80 1.95
N ILE A 20 2.22 16.30 2.68
CA ILE A 20 1.74 14.93 2.53
C ILE A 20 1.13 14.72 1.14
N GLU A 21 0.28 15.63 0.68
CA GLU A 21 -0.36 15.55 -0.64
C GLU A 21 0.69 15.56 -1.76
N LYS A 22 1.68 16.45 -1.68
CA LYS A 22 2.82 16.51 -2.60
C LYS A 22 3.62 15.21 -2.57
N ALA A 23 3.93 14.67 -1.39
CA ALA A 23 4.60 13.39 -1.27
C ALA A 23 3.78 12.24 -1.86
N GLY A 24 2.45 12.24 -1.70
CA GLY A 24 1.55 11.30 -2.37
C GLY A 24 1.65 11.40 -3.88
N TYR A 25 1.43 12.61 -4.41
CA TYR A 25 1.43 12.90 -5.84
C TYR A 25 2.73 12.46 -6.53
N ASP A 26 3.88 12.83 -5.97
CA ASP A 26 5.20 12.49 -6.51
C ASP A 26 5.51 10.98 -6.46
N ASN A 27 4.81 10.22 -5.61
CA ASN A 27 5.14 8.83 -5.30
C ASN A 27 4.00 7.85 -5.60
N GLY A 28 3.11 8.20 -6.54
CA GLY A 28 2.14 7.27 -7.12
C GLY A 28 0.76 7.28 -6.45
N PHE A 29 0.46 8.26 -5.61
CA PHE A 29 -0.87 8.47 -5.01
C PHE A 29 -1.37 9.87 -5.36
N GLU A 30 -1.77 10.07 -6.62
CA GLU A 30 -2.11 11.37 -7.20
C GLU A 30 -3.48 11.94 -6.80
N ASN A 31 -4.37 11.12 -6.24
CA ASN A 31 -5.74 11.52 -5.93
C ASN A 31 -5.95 11.66 -4.42
N VAL A 32 -6.25 12.87 -3.95
CA VAL A 32 -6.64 13.11 -2.55
C VAL A 32 -8.15 12.84 -2.39
N LEU A 33 -8.53 12.06 -1.38
CA LEU A 33 -9.92 11.70 -1.09
C LEU A 33 -10.50 12.68 -0.04
N GLY A 34 -11.72 13.17 -0.30
CA GLY A 34 -12.38 14.21 0.51
C GLY A 34 -13.02 13.73 1.82
N ASP A 35 -12.96 12.43 2.12
CA ASP A 35 -13.61 11.79 3.28
C ASP A 35 -12.65 11.51 4.45
N ALA A 36 -11.47 12.15 4.45
CA ALA A 36 -10.47 11.97 5.50
C ALA A 36 -10.80 12.78 6.78
N PRO A 37 -10.44 12.26 7.96
CA PRO A 37 -10.40 13.06 9.19
C PRO A 37 -9.53 14.33 9.05
N ALA A 38 -9.81 15.35 9.87
CA ALA A 38 -9.07 16.63 9.80
C ALA A 38 -7.55 16.48 10.02
N ASP A 39 -7.14 15.48 10.80
CA ASP A 39 -5.75 15.15 11.13
C ASP A 39 -5.09 14.18 10.15
N ALA A 40 -5.72 13.90 9.01
CA ALA A 40 -5.25 12.91 8.05
C ALA A 40 -5.44 13.35 6.60
N VAL A 41 -4.62 12.77 5.72
CA VAL A 41 -4.80 12.84 4.27
C VAL A 41 -5.03 11.43 3.76
N ARG A 42 -6.15 11.20 3.09
CA ARG A 42 -6.39 9.96 2.34
C ARG A 42 -6.02 10.16 0.90
N MET A 43 -5.29 9.20 0.34
CA MET A 43 -4.79 9.27 -1.01
C MET A 43 -4.98 7.94 -1.73
N ALA A 44 -5.21 8.02 -3.03
CA ALA A 44 -5.42 6.91 -3.94
C ALA A 44 -4.68 7.16 -5.25
N SER A 45 -4.70 6.16 -6.14
CA SER A 45 -4.17 6.29 -7.50
C SER A 45 -5.23 5.92 -8.53
N ALA A 46 -5.12 6.49 -9.73
CA ALA A 46 -5.88 6.01 -10.89
C ALA A 46 -5.29 4.72 -11.47
N ARG A 47 -4.02 4.41 -11.18
CA ARG A 47 -3.26 3.31 -11.79
C ARG A 47 -3.32 2.01 -11.00
N HIS A 48 -3.66 2.07 -9.73
CA HIS A 48 -3.71 0.90 -8.85
C HIS A 48 -4.74 1.05 -7.73
N ARG A 49 -5.16 -0.07 -7.15
CA ARG A 49 -6.23 -0.12 -6.15
C ARG A 49 -5.81 0.28 -4.74
N ALA A 50 -4.52 0.48 -4.49
CA ALA A 50 -4.04 0.84 -3.15
C ALA A 50 -4.55 2.22 -2.72
N GLN A 51 -5.14 2.27 -1.52
CA GLN A 51 -5.48 3.51 -0.82
C GLN A 51 -4.75 3.58 0.51
N VAL A 52 -4.25 4.76 0.85
CA VAL A 52 -3.50 5.02 2.08
C VAL A 52 -4.07 6.23 2.82
N GLU A 53 -3.91 6.20 4.13
CA GLU A 53 -4.17 7.33 5.02
C GLU A 53 -2.86 7.70 5.70
N VAL A 54 -2.49 8.97 5.65
CA VAL A 54 -1.25 9.49 6.26
C VAL A 54 -1.61 10.53 7.29
N ARG A 55 -1.05 10.37 8.49
CA ARG A 55 -1.06 11.37 9.57
C ARG A 55 0.36 11.83 9.87
N LEU A 56 0.49 13.02 10.45
CA LEU A 56 1.78 13.59 10.86
C LEU A 56 1.72 14.04 12.31
N GLU A 57 2.70 13.60 13.09
CA GLU A 57 2.94 14.03 14.46
C GLU A 57 4.40 14.47 14.63
N ARG A 58 4.65 15.78 14.74
CA ARG A 58 5.97 16.36 15.07
C ARG A 58 7.14 15.96 14.13
N ASP A 59 6.89 15.57 12.88
CA ASP A 59 7.82 14.99 11.87
C ASP A 59 7.81 13.46 11.73
N THR A 60 6.93 12.78 12.47
CA THR A 60 6.69 11.35 12.32
C THR A 60 5.43 11.10 11.51
N TYR A 61 5.57 10.39 10.40
CA TYR A 61 4.47 10.03 9.52
C TYR A 61 3.92 8.66 9.88
N HIS A 62 2.61 8.58 10.05
CA HIS A 62 1.88 7.35 10.30
C HIS A 62 1.07 7.00 9.06
N LEU A 63 1.49 5.95 8.35
CA LEU A 63 0.81 5.45 7.18
C LEU A 63 -0.04 4.24 7.54
N ARG A 64 -1.33 4.30 7.19
CA ARG A 64 -2.27 3.21 7.29
C ARG A 64 -2.75 2.81 5.90
N ILE A 65 -2.82 1.51 5.66
CA ILE A 65 -3.32 0.95 4.41
C ILE A 65 -4.83 0.75 4.55
N LEU A 66 -5.62 1.30 3.63
CA LEU A 66 -7.09 1.27 3.70
C LEU A 66 -7.71 0.19 2.80
N ALA A 67 -7.24 0.10 1.56
CA ALA A 67 -7.76 -0.84 0.57
C ALA A 67 -6.59 -1.36 -0.26
N THR A 68 -6.34 -2.67 -0.27
CA THR A 68 -5.25 -3.32 -1.02
C THR A 68 -5.59 -4.75 -1.40
N LEU A 69 -4.68 -5.39 -2.16
CA LEU A 69 -4.68 -6.83 -2.44
C LEU A 69 -4.12 -7.63 -1.25
N ALA A 70 -4.50 -8.90 -1.15
CA ALA A 70 -3.99 -9.80 -0.12
C ALA A 70 -2.45 -9.89 -0.16
N GLY A 71 -1.80 -9.95 1.01
CA GLY A 71 -0.34 -10.03 1.15
C GLY A 71 0.41 -8.72 0.86
N PHE A 72 -0.28 -7.64 0.46
CA PHE A 72 0.35 -6.34 0.20
C PHE A 72 1.10 -5.79 1.42
N ALA A 73 0.45 -5.81 2.58
CA ALA A 73 1.03 -5.25 3.80
C ALA A 73 2.28 -6.04 4.24
N ASP A 74 2.30 -7.36 4.03
CA ASP A 74 3.41 -8.22 4.38
C ASP A 74 4.61 -7.99 3.44
N GLU A 75 4.35 -7.85 2.14
CA GLU A 75 5.40 -7.53 1.17
C GLU A 75 5.98 -6.12 1.39
N LEU A 76 5.14 -5.15 1.76
CA LEU A 76 5.63 -3.83 2.15
C LEU A 76 6.44 -3.91 3.46
N ALA A 77 6.01 -4.70 4.44
CA ALA A 77 6.74 -4.94 5.67
C ALA A 77 8.09 -5.63 5.44
N ARG A 78 8.21 -6.54 4.46
CA ARG A 78 9.51 -7.10 4.05
C ARG A 78 10.49 -6.02 3.58
N SER A 79 10.00 -4.96 2.94
CA SER A 79 10.82 -3.83 2.48
C SER A 79 11.15 -2.84 3.59
N PHE A 80 10.30 -2.75 4.63
CA PHE A 80 10.44 -1.81 5.75
C PHE A 80 10.14 -2.46 7.11
N PRO A 81 10.94 -3.46 7.54
CA PRO A 81 10.63 -4.23 8.75
C PRO A 81 10.64 -3.36 10.02
N ALA A 82 11.54 -2.38 10.09
CA ALA A 82 11.64 -1.46 11.24
C ALA A 82 10.50 -0.44 11.31
N ALA A 83 9.84 -0.12 10.19
CA ALA A 83 8.73 0.83 10.16
C ALA A 83 7.40 0.19 10.55
N ARG A 84 7.27 -1.14 10.36
CA ARG A 84 6.03 -1.88 10.61
C ARG A 84 5.70 -1.94 12.10
N GLN A 85 4.49 -1.53 12.45
CA GLN A 85 3.97 -1.60 13.80
C GLN A 85 3.06 -2.82 13.98
N ALA A 86 2.88 -3.24 15.24
CA ALA A 86 2.03 -4.36 15.60
C ALA A 86 0.55 -4.15 15.22
N ASP A 87 0.09 -2.90 15.21
CA ASP A 87 -1.28 -2.51 14.83
C ASP A 87 -1.48 -2.41 13.30
N GLY A 88 -0.46 -2.74 12.53
CA GLY A 88 -0.51 -2.75 11.08
C GLY A 88 -0.27 -1.39 10.41
N ARG A 89 0.15 -0.36 11.15
CA ARG A 89 0.65 0.90 10.57
C ARG A 89 2.12 0.80 10.18
N PHE A 90 2.55 1.75 9.37
CA PHE A 90 3.96 2.02 9.12
C PHE A 90 4.30 3.40 9.69
N ILE A 91 5.39 3.47 10.45
CA ILE A 91 5.87 4.71 11.05
C ILE A 91 7.25 5.03 10.49
N VAL A 92 7.40 6.23 9.95
CA VAL A 92 8.66 6.71 9.37
C VAL A 92 8.90 8.17 9.77
N GLN A 93 10.16 8.57 9.84
CA GLN A 93 10.56 9.93 10.20
C GLN A 93 11.01 10.70 8.95
N GLY A 94 10.45 11.90 8.77
CA GLY A 94 10.79 12.79 7.67
C GLY A 94 10.18 12.45 6.31
N GLU A 95 10.09 13.47 5.44
CA GLU A 95 9.46 13.39 4.11
C GLU A 95 10.15 12.37 3.20
N ALA A 96 11.48 12.27 3.25
CA ALA A 96 12.24 11.35 2.41
C ALA A 96 11.88 9.88 2.67
N ALA A 97 11.69 9.51 3.95
CA ALA A 97 11.30 8.16 4.32
C ALA A 97 9.84 7.88 3.94
N LEU A 98 8.95 8.86 4.10
CA LEU A 98 7.58 8.79 3.60
C LEU A 98 7.54 8.56 2.08
N ALA A 99 8.31 9.33 1.31
CA ALA A 99 8.40 9.20 -0.14
C ALA A 99 8.89 7.81 -0.55
N ALA A 100 9.93 7.27 0.11
CA ALA A 100 10.43 5.92 -0.13
C ALA A 100 9.36 4.85 0.14
N LEU A 101 8.62 4.99 1.25
CA LEU A 101 7.54 4.08 1.62
C LEU A 101 6.39 4.12 0.60
N LEU A 102 5.92 5.32 0.22
CA LEU A 102 4.85 5.51 -0.76
C LEU A 102 5.24 4.95 -2.14
N ARG A 103 6.46 5.25 -2.60
CA ARG A 103 6.96 4.76 -3.91
C ARG A 103 6.98 3.23 -3.96
N ARG A 104 7.45 2.58 -2.90
CA ARG A 104 7.46 1.11 -2.82
C ARG A 104 6.03 0.57 -2.73
N ALA A 105 5.16 1.20 -1.96
CA ALA A 105 3.75 0.84 -1.89
C ALA A 105 3.07 0.90 -3.28
N ALA A 106 3.29 1.96 -4.05
CA ALA A 106 2.76 2.09 -5.41
C ALA A 106 3.32 1.02 -6.36
N ALA A 107 4.65 0.78 -6.32
CA ALA A 107 5.29 -0.26 -7.12
C ALA A 107 4.71 -1.66 -6.82
N LEU A 108 4.50 -1.99 -5.54
CA LEU A 108 3.86 -3.24 -5.14
C LEU A 108 2.39 -3.31 -5.59
N ALA A 109 1.65 -2.20 -5.51
CA ALA A 109 0.26 -2.14 -5.90
C ALA A 109 0.06 -2.38 -7.41
N LEU A 110 1.06 -2.03 -8.22
CA LEU A 110 1.10 -2.31 -9.65
C LEU A 110 1.59 -3.72 -9.98
N ALA A 111 2.51 -4.27 -9.18
CA ALA A 111 3.08 -5.61 -9.39
C ALA A 111 2.16 -6.73 -8.92
N LEU A 112 1.49 -6.59 -7.78
CA LEU A 112 0.63 -7.63 -7.20
C LEU A 112 -0.56 -8.06 -8.09
N PRO A 113 -1.25 -7.18 -8.84
CA PRO A 113 -2.23 -7.58 -9.84
C PRO A 113 -1.65 -8.58 -10.86
N HIS A 114 -0.40 -8.38 -11.29
CA HIS A 114 0.30 -9.29 -12.19
C HIS A 114 0.78 -10.56 -11.47
N GLN A 115 1.17 -10.46 -10.20
CA GLN A 115 1.67 -11.61 -9.45
C GLN A 115 0.62 -12.69 -9.21
N ALA A 116 -0.64 -12.32 -8.98
CA ALA A 116 -1.72 -13.30 -8.86
C ALA A 116 -1.93 -14.09 -10.15
N LEU A 117 -1.83 -13.41 -11.31
CA LEU A 117 -1.88 -14.04 -12.63
C LEU A 117 -0.69 -14.98 -12.84
N HIS A 118 0.54 -14.52 -12.58
CA HIS A 118 1.73 -15.35 -12.71
C HIS A 118 1.75 -16.55 -11.76
N THR A 119 1.18 -16.40 -10.56
CA THR A 119 1.03 -17.51 -9.60
C THR A 119 0.06 -18.57 -10.13
N TYR A 120 -1.04 -18.13 -10.76
CA TYR A 120 -1.97 -19.04 -11.42
C TYR A 120 -1.33 -19.75 -12.62
N GLU A 121 -0.65 -19.03 -13.50
CA GLU A 121 0.07 -19.60 -14.65
C GLU A 121 1.09 -20.65 -14.19
N ALA A 122 1.90 -20.34 -13.18
CA ALA A 122 2.86 -21.27 -12.62
C ALA A 122 2.21 -22.52 -12.00
N ALA A 123 1.07 -22.36 -11.32
CA ALA A 123 0.32 -23.49 -10.76
C ALA A 123 -0.31 -24.36 -11.85
N MET A 124 -0.79 -23.76 -12.95
CA MET A 124 -1.29 -24.47 -14.13
C MET A 124 -0.17 -25.25 -14.80
N ASP A 125 1.00 -24.64 -15.03
CA ASP A 125 2.16 -25.31 -15.62
C ASP A 125 2.64 -26.48 -14.76
N ALA A 126 2.68 -26.29 -13.44
CA ALA A 126 3.01 -27.37 -12.51
C ALA A 126 1.98 -28.50 -12.56
N ALA A 127 0.68 -28.18 -12.62
CA ALA A 127 -0.38 -29.19 -12.75
C ALA A 127 -0.29 -29.95 -14.08
N LEU A 128 -0.02 -29.25 -15.19
CA LEU A 128 0.17 -29.86 -16.51
C LEU A 128 1.43 -30.75 -16.57
N ALA A 129 2.51 -30.34 -15.92
CA ALA A 129 3.73 -31.14 -15.80
C ALA A 129 3.52 -32.39 -14.94
N ALA A 130 2.64 -32.31 -13.94
CA ALA A 130 2.28 -33.44 -13.08
C ALA A 130 1.29 -34.43 -13.72
N LEU A 131 0.74 -34.13 -14.91
CA LEU A 131 -0.15 -35.06 -15.60
C LEU A 131 0.61 -36.31 -16.08
N PRO A 132 0.11 -37.52 -15.78
CA PRO A 132 0.72 -38.76 -16.27
C PRO A 132 0.62 -38.85 -17.80
N ALA A 133 1.65 -39.41 -18.45
CA ALA A 133 1.73 -39.53 -19.90
C ALA A 133 0.52 -40.25 -20.55
N ALA A 134 -0.20 -41.07 -19.78
CA ALA A 134 -1.41 -41.77 -20.21
C ALA A 134 -2.62 -40.84 -20.47
N ALA A 135 -2.62 -39.59 -19.98
CA ALA A 135 -3.70 -38.62 -20.20
C ALA A 135 -3.57 -37.81 -21.51
N ARG A 136 -2.50 -38.00 -22.28
CA ARG A 136 -2.23 -37.25 -23.53
C ARG A 136 -2.90 -37.84 -24.78
N GLY A 137 -3.72 -38.89 -24.67
CA GLY A 137 -4.24 -39.60 -25.84
C GLY A 137 -5.50 -40.43 -25.60
N THR A 138 -6.54 -39.88 -24.97
CA THR A 138 -7.84 -40.57 -24.86
C THR A 138 -8.95 -39.86 -25.64
N GLU A 139 -8.78 -39.72 -26.96
CA GLU A 139 -9.92 -39.84 -27.86
C GLU A 139 -10.00 -41.31 -28.27
N VAL A 140 -10.91 -42.05 -27.64
CA VAL A 140 -11.34 -43.35 -28.17
C VAL A 140 -12.75 -43.12 -28.69
N GLU A 141 -12.85 -42.85 -29.99
CA GLU A 141 -14.12 -42.86 -30.72
C GLU A 141 -14.65 -44.30 -30.72
N ARG A 142 -15.80 -44.52 -30.09
CA ARG A 142 -16.53 -45.79 -30.18
C ARG A 142 -17.67 -45.62 -31.17
N LEU A 143 -17.49 -46.22 -32.36
CA LEU A 143 -18.59 -46.59 -33.28
C LEU A 143 -19.53 -47.61 -32.64
#